data_AF-A0ABD3LXF5-F1
#
_entry.id   AF-A0ABD3LXF5-F1
#
_cell.length_a   1.000
_cell.length_b   1.000
_cell.length_c   1.000
_cell.angle_alpha   90.00
_cell.angle_beta   90.00
_cell.angle_gamma   90.00
#
_symmetry.space_group_name_H-M   'P 1'
#
loop_
_entity.id
_entity.type
_entity.pdbx_description
1 polymer ?
#
loop_
_entity_poly.entity_id
_entity_poly.type
_entity_poly.pdbx_seq_one_letter_code
_entity_poly.pdbx_strand_id
1 'polypeptide(L)'
;MATRGTPQLRKLYIRYCEHGGSSSPIRSYLSSSPHLLDFATSHPHITIIVKPRNGHHPYIEGNYVTGTSKQICVKNVEQKRIKEVLEMLRNTSGRKIVRLGGLAVRGDGVSVQGVWTPMLDLNGIGGGEGGSVANNVEKEKGYFDMTVVG
;
A
#
# COMPACT_ATOMS: atom_id res chain seq x y z
N MET A 1 -3.66 4.05 6.01
CA MET A 1 -4.51 2.86 5.96
C MET A 1 -3.98 1.90 6.98
N ALA A 2 -4.88 1.32 7.77
CA ALA A 2 -4.51 0.29 8.72
C ALA A 2 -4.54 -1.08 8.03
N THR A 3 -3.54 -1.92 8.30
CA THR A 3 -3.61 -3.35 7.94
C THR A 3 -3.85 -4.09 9.24
N ARG A 4 -4.96 -4.86 9.31
CA ARG A 4 -5.40 -5.55 10.54
C ARG A 4 -5.48 -4.60 11.75
N GLY A 5 -6.10 -3.43 11.58
CA GLY A 5 -6.29 -2.42 12.64
C GLY A 5 -5.04 -1.61 13.00
N THR A 6 -3.85 -1.97 12.52
CA THR A 6 -2.61 -1.24 12.85
C THR A 6 -2.24 -0.22 11.76
N PRO A 7 -2.06 1.08 12.06
CA PRO A 7 -1.56 2.06 11.10
C PRO A 7 -0.16 1.69 10.63
N GLN A 8 0.08 1.79 9.33
CA GLN A 8 1.31 1.28 8.69
C GLN A 8 2.45 2.30 8.64
N LEU A 9 2.15 3.60 8.69
CA LEU A 9 3.18 4.65 8.67
C LEU A 9 3.86 4.73 10.05
N ARG A 10 5.19 4.83 10.07
CA ARG A 10 5.99 4.89 11.31
C ARG A 10 6.80 6.16 11.44
N LYS A 11 7.53 6.52 10.38
CA LYS A 11 8.33 7.74 10.35
C LYS A 11 7.93 8.58 9.16
N LEU A 12 7.88 9.89 9.37
CA LEU A 12 7.62 10.86 8.33
C LEU A 12 8.76 11.87 8.32
N TYR A 13 9.50 11.93 7.21
CA TYR A 13 10.59 12.86 7.01
C TYR A 13 10.14 14.02 6.15
N ILE A 14 10.34 15.24 6.63
CA ILE A 14 10.15 16.47 5.87
C ILE A 14 11.54 17.03 5.56
N ARG A 15 11.89 17.06 4.27
CA ARG A 15 13.17 17.61 3.78
C ARG A 15 12.90 18.86 2.97
N TYR A 16 13.56 19.95 3.31
CA TYR A 16 13.39 21.24 2.64
C TYR A 16 14.69 22.03 2.60
N CYS A 17 14.80 22.98 1.67
CA CYS A 17 15.92 23.93 1.62
C CYS A 17 15.54 25.22 2.36
N GLU A 18 16.46 25.77 3.15
CA GLU A 18 16.21 26.97 3.96
C GLU A 18 16.11 28.25 3.13
N HIS A 19 16.84 28.30 2.00
CA HIS A 19 16.94 29.50 1.17
C HIS A 19 16.17 29.39 -0.16
N GLY A 20 16.03 28.17 -0.68
CA GLY A 20 15.48 27.95 -2.02
C GLY A 20 14.01 28.39 -2.16
N GLY A 21 13.70 29.09 -3.25
CA GLY A 21 12.32 29.49 -3.59
C GLY A 21 11.37 28.30 -3.70
N SER A 22 11.86 27.17 -4.23
CA SER A 22 11.08 25.93 -4.35
C SER A 22 10.55 25.36 -3.02
N SER A 23 11.22 25.71 -1.91
CA SER A 23 10.86 25.31 -0.54
C SER A 23 10.11 26.41 0.21
N SER A 24 9.77 27.54 -0.42
CA SER A 24 9.06 28.64 0.24
C SER A 24 7.72 28.20 0.86
N PRO A 25 6.84 27.47 0.14
CA PRO A 25 5.56 27.08 0.73
C PRO A 25 5.66 26.12 1.90
N ILE A 26 6.61 25.17 1.85
CA ILE A 26 6.81 24.22 2.95
C ILE A 26 7.46 24.88 4.16
N ARG A 27 8.36 25.85 3.97
CA ARG A 27 8.87 26.68 5.07
C ARG A 27 7.74 27.44 5.73
N SER A 28 6.89 28.09 4.95
CA SER A 28 5.69 28.76 5.48
C SER A 28 4.78 27.78 6.23
N TYR A 29 4.56 26.57 5.72
CA TYR A 29 3.78 25.54 6.40
C TYR A 29 4.39 25.10 7.74
N LEU A 30 5.72 24.99 7.82
CA LEU A 30 6.44 24.64 9.05
C LEU A 30 6.45 25.81 10.06
N SER A 31 6.53 27.05 9.59
CA SER A 31 6.46 28.25 10.43
C SER A 31 5.04 28.53 10.93
N SER A 32 4.02 28.26 10.12
CA SER A 32 2.61 28.36 10.46
C SER A 32 2.27 27.31 11.53
N SER A 33 2.33 27.74 12.79
CA SER A 33 2.50 26.87 13.95
C SER A 33 1.36 25.88 14.29
N PRO A 34 0.08 26.01 13.89
CA PRO A 34 -0.93 25.02 14.32
C PRO A 34 -0.94 23.73 13.48
N HIS A 35 -0.73 23.80 12.16
CA HIS A 35 -1.10 22.68 11.28
C HIS A 35 -0.28 21.40 11.48
N LEU A 36 1.04 21.53 11.63
CA LEU A 36 1.91 20.37 11.83
C LEU A 36 1.73 19.79 13.24
N LEU A 37 1.54 20.65 14.24
CA LEU A 37 1.37 20.25 15.62
C LEU A 37 0.03 19.52 15.82
N ASP A 38 -1.05 20.00 15.20
CA ASP A 38 -2.35 19.32 15.19
C ASP A 38 -2.25 17.92 14.55
N PHE A 39 -1.48 17.82 13.46
CA PHE A 39 -1.25 16.54 12.80
C PHE A 39 -0.44 15.57 13.68
N ALA A 40 0.59 16.05 14.37
CA ALA A 40 1.38 15.26 15.30
C ALA A 40 0.54 14.78 16.50
N THR A 41 -0.27 15.68 17.07
CA THR A 41 -1.13 15.41 18.22
C THR A 41 -2.21 14.39 17.90
N SER A 42 -2.81 14.49 16.72
CA SER A 42 -3.82 13.52 16.25
C SER A 42 -3.24 12.14 15.89
N HIS A 43 -1.93 12.05 15.65
CA HIS A 43 -1.26 10.81 15.21
C HIS A 43 0.02 10.52 16.01
N PRO A 44 -0.07 10.22 17.32
CA PRO A 44 1.10 10.03 18.18
C PRO A 44 1.97 8.82 17.81
N HIS A 45 1.47 7.91 16.97
CA HIS A 45 2.21 6.75 16.48
C HIS A 45 3.21 7.06 15.36
N ILE A 46 3.20 8.28 14.81
CA ILE A 46 4.07 8.71 13.72
C ILE A 46 5.18 9.57 14.29
N THR A 47 6.43 9.17 14.08
CA THR A 47 7.58 10.03 14.38
C THR A 47 7.82 10.98 13.21
N ILE A 48 7.58 12.28 13.43
CA ILE A 48 7.82 13.31 12.42
C ILE A 48 9.22 13.88 12.60
N ILE A 49 10.01 13.87 11.54
CA ILE A 49 11.41 14.32 11.53
C ILE A 49 11.56 15.39 10.46
N VAL A 50 11.82 16.61 10.91
CA VAL A 50 12.08 17.76 10.03
C VAL A 50 13.59 17.95 9.94
N LYS A 51 14.14 17.93 8.73
CA LYS A 51 15.59 18.15 8.51
C LYS A 51 15.83 19.02 7.27
N PRO A 52 16.66 20.07 7.38
CA PRO A 52 17.06 20.84 6.22
C PRO A 52 17.88 19.98 5.25
N ARG A 53 17.76 20.29 3.96
CA ARG A 53 18.48 19.71 2.83
C ARG A 53 18.69 20.83 1.82
N ASN A 54 19.70 21.65 2.09
CA ASN A 54 20.01 22.84 1.31
C ASN A 54 20.48 22.44 -0.11
N GLY A 55 20.19 23.30 -1.10
CA GLY A 55 20.52 23.06 -2.51
C GLY A 55 19.60 22.09 -3.26
N HIS A 56 18.55 21.55 -2.63
CA HIS A 56 17.66 20.58 -3.26
C HIS A 56 16.17 20.91 -3.14
N HIS A 57 15.36 20.32 -4.02
CA HIS A 57 13.91 20.43 -3.96
C HIS A 57 13.34 19.72 -2.73
N PRO A 58 12.27 20.29 -2.13
CA PRO A 58 11.66 19.73 -0.94
C PRO A 58 10.86 18.46 -1.28
N TYR A 59 10.84 17.52 -0.35
CA TYR A 59 10.05 16.30 -0.44
C TYR A 59 9.64 15.83 0.94
N ILE A 60 8.57 15.04 0.95
CA ILE A 60 8.08 14.34 2.14
C ILE A 60 8.25 12.85 1.89
N GLU A 61 8.83 12.16 2.85
CA GLU A 61 9.06 10.72 2.78
C GLU A 61 8.36 10.03 3.96
N GLY A 62 7.57 9.00 3.66
CA GLY A 62 6.93 8.15 4.66
C GLY A 62 7.58 6.77 4.69
N ASN A 63 8.05 6.34 5.86
CA ASN A 63 8.60 5.00 6.09
C ASN A 63 7.56 4.15 6.80
N TYR A 64 7.27 2.99 6.22
CA TYR A 64 6.22 2.09 6.67
C TYR A 64 6.79 0.91 7.46
N VAL A 65 5.95 0.25 8.26
CA VAL A 65 6.30 -0.97 9.03
C VAL A 65 6.88 -2.07 8.13
N THR A 66 6.43 -2.13 6.87
CA THR A 66 6.88 -3.12 5.88
C THR A 66 8.33 -2.89 5.42
N GLY A 67 9.03 -1.86 5.90
CA GLY A 67 10.37 -1.48 5.46
C GLY A 67 10.40 -0.68 4.15
N THR A 68 9.25 -0.52 3.48
CA THR A 68 9.13 0.30 2.27
C THR A 68 9.10 1.78 2.64
N SER A 69 9.63 2.64 1.77
CA SER A 69 9.44 4.09 1.85
C SER A 69 8.69 4.62 0.63
N LYS A 70 7.97 5.71 0.81
CA LYS A 70 7.35 6.47 -0.30
C LYS A 70 7.73 7.93 -0.19
N GLN A 71 8.28 8.45 -1.27
CA GLN A 71 8.70 9.84 -1.38
C GLN A 71 7.77 10.59 -2.33
N ILE A 72 7.33 11.78 -1.91
CA ILE A 72 6.51 12.68 -2.70
C ILE A 72 7.19 14.05 -2.72
N CYS A 73 7.50 14.56 -3.91
CA CYS A 73 8.07 15.89 -4.09
C CYS A 73 7.00 16.96 -3.86
N VAL A 74 7.36 18.03 -3.14
CA VAL A 74 6.45 19.13 -2.76
C VAL A 74 7.04 20.49 -3.18
N LYS A 75 7.64 20.55 -4.37
CA LYS A 75 8.21 21.79 -4.92
C LYS A 75 7.10 22.78 -5.29
N ASN A 76 7.17 24.02 -4.79
CA ASN A 76 6.21 25.09 -5.13
C ASN A 76 4.72 24.69 -5.00
N VAL A 77 4.40 23.77 -4.09
CA VAL A 77 3.01 23.34 -3.88
C VAL A 77 2.36 24.19 -2.79
N GLU A 78 1.06 24.42 -2.89
CA GLU A 78 0.30 25.13 -1.86
C GLU A 78 0.29 24.37 -0.53
N GLN A 79 0.16 25.10 0.59
CA GLN A 79 0.05 24.52 1.94
C GLN A 79 -1.07 23.47 2.07
N LYS A 80 -2.21 23.70 1.40
CA LYS A 80 -3.31 22.72 1.35
C LYS A 80 -2.85 21.38 0.78
N ARG A 81 -2.07 21.42 -0.31
CA ARG A 81 -1.52 20.22 -0.94
C ARG A 81 -0.53 19.50 -0.03
N ILE A 82 0.24 20.23 0.78
CA ILE A 82 1.16 19.64 1.77
C ILE A 82 0.36 18.81 2.78
N LYS A 83 -0.75 19.36 3.30
CA LYS A 83 -1.65 18.64 4.20
C LYS A 83 -2.23 17.38 3.54
N GLU A 84 -2.71 17.49 2.31
CA GLU A 84 -3.21 16.33 1.53
C GLU A 84 -2.13 15.25 1.36
N VAL A 85 -0.88 15.64 1.14
CA VAL A 85 0.24 14.70 1.01
C VAL A 85 0.54 13.98 2.33
N LEU A 86 0.50 14.69 3.46
CA LEU A 86 0.65 14.08 4.79
C LEU A 86 -0.47 13.06 5.06
N GLU A 87 -1.71 13.45 4.78
CA GLU A 87 -2.87 12.58 4.92
C GLU A 87 -2.80 11.38 3.97
N MET A 88 -2.36 11.58 2.73
CA MET A 88 -2.17 10.52 1.74
C MET A 88 -1.13 9.49 2.20
N LEU A 89 0.03 9.94 2.70
CA LEU A 89 1.08 9.05 3.22
C LEU A 89 0.57 8.27 4.43
N ARG A 90 -0.13 8.93 5.36
CA ARG A 90 -0.81 8.29 6.49
C ARG A 90 -1.87 7.30 6.03
N ASN A 91 -2.60 7.62 4.96
CA ASN A 91 -3.65 6.81 4.39
C ASN A 91 -3.12 5.67 3.50
N THR A 92 -1.82 5.59 3.24
CA THR A 92 -1.23 4.52 2.43
C THR A 92 -0.74 3.35 3.29
N SER A 93 -0.62 2.15 2.71
CA SER A 93 -0.14 0.93 3.39
C SER A 93 1.36 0.67 3.22
N GLY A 94 2.06 1.48 2.42
CA GLY A 94 3.47 1.29 2.07
C GLY A 94 3.72 0.36 0.88
N ARG A 95 2.74 -0.48 0.49
CA ARG A 95 2.89 -1.40 -0.66
C ARG A 95 3.20 -0.64 -1.96
N LYS A 96 4.02 -1.27 -2.81
CA LYS A 96 4.34 -0.75 -4.16
C LYS A 96 3.04 -0.52 -4.94
N ILE A 97 2.93 0.66 -5.54
CA ILE A 97 1.79 0.98 -6.41
C ILE A 97 2.02 0.22 -7.71
N VAL A 98 1.19 -0.78 -7.95
CA VAL A 98 1.21 -1.59 -9.17
C VAL A 98 -0.20 -1.66 -9.69
N ARG A 99 -0.36 -1.88 -11.01
CA ARG A 99 -1.67 -2.17 -11.57
C ARG A 99 -2.17 -3.46 -10.93
N LEU A 100 -3.30 -3.40 -10.24
CA LEU A 100 -3.93 -4.59 -9.69
C LEU A 100 -4.54 -5.37 -10.86
N GLY A 101 -4.05 -6.58 -11.09
CA GLY A 101 -4.62 -7.53 -12.04
C GLY A 101 -5.52 -8.55 -11.35
N GLY A 102 -6.35 -9.23 -12.14
CA GLY A 102 -7.28 -10.26 -11.69
C GLY A 102 -8.61 -9.70 -11.21
N LEU A 103 -9.26 -10.43 -10.30
CA LEU A 103 -10.54 -10.06 -9.70
C LEU A 103 -10.39 -8.79 -8.84
N ALA A 104 -11.44 -7.96 -8.85
CA ALA A 104 -11.49 -6.73 -8.04
C ALA A 104 -11.39 -7.00 -6.52
N VAL A 105 -11.83 -8.19 -6.09
CA VAL A 105 -11.80 -8.64 -4.70
C VAL A 105 -10.85 -9.84 -4.60
N ARG A 106 -9.97 -9.83 -3.60
CA ARG A 106 -9.13 -10.98 -3.25
C ARG A 106 -9.66 -11.60 -1.96
N GLY A 107 -10.14 -12.84 -2.07
CA GLY A 107 -10.43 -13.70 -0.92
C GLY A 107 -9.33 -14.75 -0.74
N ASP A 108 -9.20 -15.28 0.47
CA ASP A 108 -8.26 -16.37 0.78
C ASP A 108 -8.77 -17.72 0.23
N GLY A 109 -10.09 -17.87 0.07
CA GLY A 109 -10.74 -19.02 -0.56
C GLY A 109 -11.47 -18.63 -1.84
N VAL A 110 -11.41 -19.48 -2.86
CA VAL A 110 -12.07 -19.25 -4.16
C VAL A 110 -13.56 -19.60 -4.11
N SER A 111 -13.96 -20.60 -3.32
CA SER A 111 -15.35 -21.02 -3.11
C SER A 111 -15.53 -21.62 -1.71
N VAL A 112 -16.73 -21.54 -1.16
CA VAL A 112 -17.09 -22.13 0.15
C VAL A 112 -17.42 -23.62 0.02
N GLN A 113 -18.06 -24.04 -1.08
CA GLN A 113 -18.55 -25.41 -1.29
C GLN A 113 -17.69 -26.22 -2.28
N GLY A 114 -16.55 -25.68 -2.69
CA GLY A 114 -15.72 -26.22 -3.77
C GLY A 114 -15.90 -25.44 -5.06
N VAL A 115 -14.83 -25.38 -5.86
CA VAL A 115 -14.87 -24.78 -7.19
C VAL A 115 -15.58 -25.76 -8.11
N TRP A 116 -16.46 -25.25 -8.98
CA TRP A 116 -17.13 -26.10 -9.97
C TRP A 116 -16.09 -26.84 -10.83
N THR A 117 -16.30 -28.14 -11.03
CA THR A 117 -15.50 -28.97 -11.96
C THR A 117 -16.43 -29.68 -12.92
N PRO A 118 -16.02 -29.98 -14.17
CA PRO A 118 -16.86 -30.71 -15.13
C PRO A 118 -17.34 -32.09 -14.63
N MET A 119 -16.56 -32.72 -13.74
CA MET A 119 -16.88 -34.01 -13.11
C MET A 119 -17.73 -33.87 -11.83
N LEU A 120 -18.14 -32.64 -11.48
CA LEU A 120 -18.96 -32.40 -10.31
C LEU A 120 -20.38 -32.87 -10.60
N ASP A 121 -20.70 -34.10 -10.19
CA ASP A 121 -22.05 -34.62 -10.26
C ASP A 121 -22.88 -34.07 -9.08
N LEU A 122 -23.80 -33.15 -9.40
CA LEU A 122 -24.73 -32.54 -8.45
C LEU A 122 -25.90 -33.47 -8.10
N ASN A 123 -26.05 -34.61 -8.79
CA ASN A 123 -27.20 -35.50 -8.68
C ASN A 123 -26.97 -36.74 -7.79
N GLY A 124 -25.86 -36.80 -7.04
CA GLY A 124 -25.45 -37.96 -6.25
C GLY A 124 -26.26 -38.30 -4.98
N ILE A 125 -27.58 -38.13 -4.97
CA ILE A 125 -28.50 -38.93 -4.13
C ILE A 125 -29.15 -39.98 -5.05
N GLY A 126 -28.36 -40.97 -5.47
CA GLY A 126 -28.83 -42.05 -6.32
C GLY A 126 -27.64 -42.91 -6.74
N GLY A 127 -27.61 -44.16 -6.28
CA GLY A 127 -26.45 -45.05 -6.36
C GLY A 127 -25.90 -45.26 -7.76
N GLY A 128 -24.57 -45.23 -7.87
CA GLY A 128 -23.82 -45.68 -9.04
C GLY A 128 -22.48 -46.21 -8.56
N GLU A 129 -22.30 -47.53 -8.66
CA GLU A 129 -21.04 -48.21 -8.40
C GLU A 129 -19.98 -47.71 -9.39
N GLY A 130 -18.89 -47.12 -8.89
CA GLY A 130 -17.85 -46.56 -9.75
C GLY A 130 -16.62 -46.10 -8.98
N GLY A 131 -15.69 -47.04 -8.80
CA GLY A 131 -14.27 -46.90 -8.44
C GLY A 131 -13.75 -45.62 -7.79
N SER A 132 -13.20 -45.77 -6.59
CA SER A 132 -12.31 -44.81 -5.94
C SER A 132 -11.10 -44.49 -6.83
N VAL A 133 -11.08 -43.31 -7.46
CA VAL A 133 -9.83 -42.74 -8.01
C VAL A 133 -9.18 -41.94 -6.89
N ALA A 134 -8.09 -42.49 -6.36
CA ALA A 134 -7.27 -41.81 -5.37
C ALA A 134 -6.61 -40.57 -6.01
N ASN A 135 -7.00 -39.38 -5.56
CA ASN A 135 -6.29 -38.16 -5.91
C ASN A 135 -4.99 -38.08 -5.09
N ASN A 136 -3.93 -38.72 -5.60
CA ASN A 136 -2.58 -38.33 -5.24
C ASN A 136 -2.34 -36.93 -5.78
N VAL A 137 -2.56 -35.91 -4.95
CA VAL A 137 -2.05 -34.57 -5.21
C VAL A 137 -0.56 -34.60 -4.88
N GLU A 138 0.24 -35.07 -5.83
CA GLU A 138 1.66 -34.75 -5.80
C GLU A 138 1.79 -33.23 -5.84
N LYS A 139 2.52 -32.68 -4.86
CA LYS A 139 2.96 -31.29 -4.88
C LYS A 139 4.02 -31.14 -5.97
N GLU A 140 3.60 -31.12 -7.24
CA GLU A 140 4.50 -30.70 -8.30
C GLU A 140 4.68 -29.19 -8.24
N LYS A 141 5.94 -28.84 -7.99
CA LYS A 141 6.47 -27.50 -8.12
C LYS A 141 6.24 -27.02 -9.55
N GLY A 142 5.59 -25.87 -9.65
CA GLY A 142 5.82 -24.84 -10.66
C GLY A 142 5.95 -25.27 -12.12
N TYR A 143 4.95 -24.92 -12.92
CA TYR A 143 5.20 -24.39 -14.26
C TYR A 143 4.05 -23.46 -14.67
N PHE A 144 4.32 -22.15 -14.71
CA PHE A 144 3.52 -21.21 -15.48
C PHE A 144 4.21 -21.10 -16.83
N ASP A 145 3.71 -21.80 -17.84
CA ASP A 145 4.07 -21.50 -19.22
C ASP A 145 3.08 -20.43 -19.72
N MET A 146 3.62 -19.24 -20.02
CA MET A 146 2.88 -18.19 -20.72
C MET A 146 3.69 -17.83 -21.96
N THR A 147 3.49 -18.60 -23.02
CA THR A 147 3.94 -18.24 -24.35
C THR A 147 3.03 -17.14 -24.88
N VAL A 148 3.53 -15.90 -24.91
CA VAL A 148 2.99 -14.85 -25.78
C VAL A 148 3.78 -14.96 -27.09
N VAL A 149 3.13 -15.47 -28.13
CA VAL A 149 3.67 -15.45 -29.50
C VAL A 149 3.10 -14.22 -30.20
N GLY A 150 3.98 -13.32 -30.63
CA GLY A 150 3.74 -12.30 -31.67
C GLY A 150 3.06 -11.02 -31.21
#